data_AF-A0A7S2C4D4-F1
#
_entry.id   AF-A0A7S2C4D4-F1
#
_cell.length_a   1.000
_cell.length_b   1.000
_cell.length_c   1.000
_cell.angle_alpha   90.00
_cell.angle_beta   90.00
_cell.angle_gamma   90.00
#
_symmetry.space_group_name_H-M   'P 1'
#
loop_
_entity.id
_entity.type
_entity.pdbx_description
1 polymer ?
#
loop_
_entity_poly.entity_id
_entity_poly.type
_entity_poly.pdbx_seq_one_letter_code
_entity_poly.pdbx_strand_id
1 'polypeptide(L)'
;GFSGTDCGNGGNNGDGGTDGDPCFAGKSIVTRADGASVRIDTLKEGDEIMAATADGSLTTGVLSLLSIAHPEADVDNFLTLTTAANASVTLTHEHHLPVGAACCSTLKKAKEVSVGEHVWFVEQGKAATTTVVTKTVTKAKGLYSPVLTNGAFPIVDGIITSFDSIEKVMLAKYGLASLVAMCKASGTCDTMRDLFK
;
A
#
# COMPACT_ATOMS: atom_id res chain seq x y z
N GLY A 1 8.22 -9.23 13.90
CA GLY A 1 8.64 -8.08 13.08
C GLY A 1 7.56 -7.81 12.06
N PHE A 2 7.51 -6.59 11.54
CA PHE A 2 6.75 -6.31 10.31
C PHE A 2 7.53 -6.98 9.18
N SER A 3 7.08 -8.13 8.72
CA SER A 3 7.78 -8.96 7.71
C SER A 3 7.36 -8.56 6.29
N GLY A 4 7.16 -7.27 6.00
CA GLY A 4 6.57 -6.81 4.73
C GLY A 4 7.15 -5.49 4.25
N THR A 5 8.42 -5.26 4.57
CA THR A 5 9.05 -3.94 4.55
C THR A 5 10.39 -3.97 3.80
N ASP A 6 10.56 -4.91 2.87
CA ASP A 6 11.56 -4.85 1.81
C ASP A 6 10.95 -5.21 0.45
N CYS A 7 10.47 -4.19 -0.24
CA CYS A 7 10.07 -4.22 -1.65
C CYS A 7 11.16 -4.72 -2.63
N GLY A 8 12.32 -5.24 -2.21
CA GLY A 8 13.48 -5.43 -3.07
C GLY A 8 14.36 -6.66 -2.86
N ASN A 9 14.19 -7.49 -1.81
CA ASN A 9 15.13 -8.61 -1.60
C ASN A 9 14.65 -9.94 -2.21
N GLY A 10 14.27 -9.92 -3.48
CA GLY A 10 14.17 -11.12 -4.31
C GLY A 10 15.57 -11.55 -4.76
N GLY A 11 16.32 -12.22 -3.89
CA GLY A 11 17.64 -12.76 -4.22
C GLY A 11 17.59 -13.70 -5.44
N ASN A 12 18.55 -13.55 -6.35
CA ASN A 12 18.83 -14.43 -7.49
C ASN A 12 18.74 -15.92 -7.11
N ASN A 13 17.60 -16.56 -7.36
CA ASN A 13 17.49 -18.00 -7.52
C ASN A 13 16.31 -18.26 -8.46
N GLY A 14 16.61 -18.91 -9.59
CA GLY A 14 15.70 -19.09 -10.73
C GLY A 14 14.50 -20.00 -10.45
N ASP A 15 13.57 -19.53 -9.63
CA ASP A 15 12.19 -20.01 -9.57
C ASP A 15 11.25 -18.86 -9.97
N GLY A 16 10.34 -19.15 -10.89
CA GLY A 16 9.52 -18.16 -11.61
C GLY A 16 8.37 -17.61 -10.79
N GLY A 17 8.67 -16.97 -9.66
CA GLY A 17 7.66 -16.31 -8.82
C GLY A 17 8.29 -15.28 -7.89
N THR A 18 8.29 -14.01 -8.28
CA THR A 18 8.41 -12.92 -7.33
C THR A 18 7.09 -12.80 -6.56
N ASP A 19 6.87 -13.70 -5.59
CA ASP A 19 5.91 -13.52 -4.50
C ASP A 19 6.45 -12.42 -3.54
N GLY A 20 6.79 -11.26 -4.11
CA GLY A 20 7.50 -10.17 -3.44
C GLY A 20 6.58 -9.29 -2.61
N ASP A 21 7.19 -8.51 -1.73
CA ASP A 21 6.56 -7.60 -0.77
C ASP A 21 5.45 -6.68 -1.35
N PRO A 22 4.52 -6.20 -0.51
CA PRO A 22 3.36 -5.41 -0.92
C PRO A 22 3.75 -4.00 -1.38
N CYS A 23 3.77 -3.76 -2.69
CA CYS A 23 4.27 -2.53 -3.30
C CYS A 23 3.45 -2.09 -4.53
N PHE A 24 3.54 -0.81 -4.87
CA PHE A 24 2.96 -0.18 -6.05
C PHE A 24 4.01 0.18 -7.10
N ALA A 25 3.56 0.33 -8.35
CA ALA A 25 4.37 0.92 -9.41
C ALA A 25 4.60 2.42 -9.17
N GLY A 26 5.76 2.97 -9.54
CA GLY A 26 6.10 4.38 -9.28
C GLY A 26 5.15 5.40 -9.94
N LYS A 27 4.50 5.01 -11.03
CA LYS A 27 3.51 5.85 -11.73
C LYS A 27 2.15 5.92 -11.04
N SER A 28 1.88 5.10 -10.02
CA SER A 28 0.61 5.13 -9.29
C SER A 28 0.37 6.49 -8.64
N ILE A 29 -0.89 6.87 -8.54
CA ILE A 29 -1.31 8.20 -8.11
C ILE A 29 -1.88 8.12 -6.69
N VAL A 30 -1.48 9.07 -5.85
CA VAL A 30 -2.10 9.33 -4.55
C VAL A 30 -2.65 10.75 -4.53
N THR A 31 -3.54 11.02 -3.58
CA THR A 31 -4.01 12.38 -3.30
C THR A 31 -3.33 12.86 -2.02
N ARG A 32 -2.65 14.00 -2.05
CA ARG A 32 -2.08 14.65 -0.87
C ARG A 32 -3.16 15.29 0.00
N ALA A 33 -2.81 15.63 1.24
CA ALA A 33 -3.71 16.32 2.17
C ALA A 33 -4.28 17.65 1.63
N ASP A 34 -3.54 18.34 0.75
CA ASP A 34 -3.98 19.56 0.08
C ASP A 34 -4.90 19.32 -1.14
N GLY A 35 -5.24 18.06 -1.43
CA GLY A 35 -6.06 17.65 -2.56
C GLY A 35 -5.28 17.47 -3.87
N ALA A 36 -3.97 17.72 -3.90
CA ALA A 36 -3.18 17.54 -5.11
C ALA A 36 -2.99 16.05 -5.44
N SER A 37 -3.27 15.67 -6.69
CA SER A 37 -2.93 14.34 -7.21
C SER A 37 -1.46 14.30 -7.62
N VAL A 38 -0.70 13.35 -7.08
CA VAL A 38 0.74 13.22 -7.33
C VAL A 38 1.13 11.76 -7.54
N ARG A 39 2.24 11.53 -8.24
CA ARG A 39 2.83 10.20 -8.35
C ARG A 39 3.42 9.76 -7.02
N ILE A 40 3.25 8.47 -6.72
CA ILE A 40 3.74 7.86 -5.48
C ILE A 40 5.27 7.97 -5.36
N ASP A 41 5.99 7.94 -6.48
CA ASP A 41 7.45 8.09 -6.52
C ASP A 41 7.97 9.51 -6.26
N THR A 42 7.07 10.48 -6.10
CA THR A 42 7.44 11.85 -5.69
C THR A 42 7.25 12.08 -4.20
N LEU A 43 6.72 11.08 -3.47
CA LEU A 43 6.48 11.17 -2.04
C LEU A 43 7.78 10.96 -1.26
N LYS A 44 7.84 11.59 -0.09
CA LYS A 44 8.93 11.41 0.88
C LYS A 44 8.35 11.23 2.28
N GLU A 45 9.17 10.72 3.19
CA GLU A 45 8.85 10.71 4.63
C GLU A 45 8.32 12.08 5.07
N GLY A 46 7.23 12.08 5.84
CA GLY A 46 6.59 13.30 6.33
C GLY A 46 5.55 13.91 5.38
N ASP A 47 5.50 13.52 4.10
CA ASP A 47 4.37 13.87 3.24
C ASP A 47 3.08 13.26 3.81
N GLU A 48 1.95 13.94 3.61
CA GLU A 48 0.64 13.52 4.11
C GLU A 48 -0.30 13.23 2.94
N ILE A 49 -0.92 12.04 2.94
CA ILE A 49 -1.78 11.56 1.86
C ILE A 49 -3.15 11.11 2.37
N MET A 50 -4.13 11.09 1.47
CA MET A 50 -5.46 10.53 1.72
C MET A 50 -5.37 9.03 2.02
N ALA A 51 -6.14 8.61 3.00
CA ALA A 51 -6.27 7.23 3.43
C ALA A 51 -7.69 6.96 3.93
N ALA A 52 -8.00 5.70 4.21
CA ALA A 52 -9.21 5.30 4.93
C ALA A 52 -8.85 4.77 6.32
N THR A 53 -9.74 4.96 7.29
CA THR A 53 -9.71 4.26 8.57
C THR A 53 -10.29 2.86 8.44
N ALA A 54 -10.12 2.03 9.47
CA ALA A 54 -10.59 0.64 9.46
C ALA A 54 -12.12 0.47 9.37
N ASP A 55 -12.90 1.55 9.55
CA ASP A 55 -14.36 1.59 9.35
C ASP A 55 -14.76 2.20 7.98
N GLY A 56 -13.78 2.53 7.14
CA GLY A 56 -13.99 3.15 5.83
C GLY A 56 -14.16 4.67 5.82
N SER A 57 -14.08 5.35 6.98
CA SER A 57 -14.08 6.82 7.00
C SER A 57 -12.81 7.36 6.33
N LEU A 58 -12.92 8.45 5.58
CA LEU A 58 -11.75 9.08 4.98
C LEU A 58 -10.96 9.86 6.03
N THR A 59 -9.65 9.77 5.93
CA THR A 59 -8.68 10.47 6.78
C THR A 59 -7.45 10.83 5.95
N THR A 60 -6.50 11.51 6.57
CA THR A 60 -5.12 11.58 6.10
C THR A 60 -4.20 10.68 6.93
N GLY A 61 -3.00 10.41 6.40
CA GLY A 61 -1.91 9.80 7.13
C GLY A 61 -0.55 10.30 6.65
N VAL A 62 0.38 10.42 7.58
CA VAL A 62 1.75 10.87 7.31
C VAL A 62 2.63 9.67 6.98
N LEU A 63 3.38 9.75 5.87
CA LEU A 63 4.35 8.75 5.47
C LEU A 63 5.44 8.61 6.54
N SER A 64 5.63 7.39 7.03
CA SER A 64 6.65 7.06 8.01
C SER A 64 8.00 6.80 7.36
N LEU A 65 9.05 6.78 8.19
CA LEU A 65 10.42 6.39 7.80
C LEU A 65 10.56 4.93 7.33
N LEU A 66 9.51 4.12 7.53
CA LEU A 66 9.40 2.74 7.06
C LEU A 66 8.77 2.65 5.66
N SER A 67 8.36 3.77 5.06
CA SER A 67 7.92 3.75 3.66
C SER A 67 9.12 3.42 2.78
N ILE A 68 9.01 2.37 1.96
CA ILE A 68 10.12 1.88 1.14
C ILE A 68 9.91 2.28 -0.32
N ALA A 69 11.03 2.52 -0.99
CA ALA A 69 11.12 2.76 -2.41
C ALA A 69 12.35 2.05 -2.99
N HIS A 70 12.16 1.30 -4.07
CA HIS A 70 13.23 0.79 -4.95
C HIS A 70 12.99 1.34 -6.36
N PRO A 71 13.40 2.60 -6.65
CA PRO A 71 13.02 3.33 -7.86
C PRO A 71 13.56 2.70 -9.15
N GLU A 72 14.71 2.03 -9.07
CA GLU A 72 15.40 1.38 -10.19
C GLU A 72 14.80 0.02 -10.59
N ALA A 73 13.91 -0.56 -9.77
CA ALA A 73 13.29 -1.84 -10.05
C ALA A 73 12.52 -1.81 -11.37
N ASP A 74 12.65 -2.85 -12.19
CA ASP A 74 11.85 -3.06 -13.40
C ASP A 74 11.15 -4.40 -13.26
N VAL A 75 9.85 -4.37 -12.99
CA VAL A 75 9.06 -5.55 -12.63
C VAL A 75 8.11 -5.86 -13.76
N ASP A 76 8.23 -7.07 -14.29
CA ASP A 76 7.49 -7.58 -15.43
C ASP A 76 6.15 -8.24 -15.07
N ASN A 77 5.90 -8.45 -13.77
CA ASN A 77 4.73 -9.16 -13.27
C ASN A 77 3.88 -8.38 -12.23
N PHE A 78 3.72 -7.06 -12.35
CA PHE A 78 2.68 -6.39 -11.57
C PHE A 78 1.29 -6.90 -11.96
N LEU A 79 0.36 -6.95 -11.00
CA LEU A 79 -1.06 -7.11 -11.29
C LEU A 79 -1.70 -5.74 -11.48
N THR A 80 -2.45 -5.58 -12.56
CA THR A 80 -3.36 -4.45 -12.74
C THR A 80 -4.79 -4.92 -12.58
N LEU A 81 -5.48 -4.39 -11.57
CA LEU A 81 -6.91 -4.63 -11.34
C LEU A 81 -7.68 -3.44 -11.89
N THR A 82 -8.59 -3.66 -12.84
CA THR A 82 -9.53 -2.62 -13.31
C THR A 82 -10.92 -2.94 -12.81
N THR A 83 -11.66 -1.91 -12.43
CA THR A 83 -12.96 -2.03 -11.79
C THR A 83 -14.09 -1.45 -12.64
N ALA A 84 -15.34 -1.80 -12.34
CA ALA A 84 -16.53 -1.30 -13.03
C ALA A 84 -16.70 0.23 -12.91
N ALA A 85 -16.09 0.84 -11.89
CA ALA A 85 -16.02 2.29 -11.71
C ALA A 85 -14.94 2.97 -12.57
N ASN A 86 -14.30 2.23 -13.49
CA ASN A 86 -13.16 2.68 -14.32
C ASN A 86 -11.92 3.10 -13.52
N ALA A 87 -11.82 2.71 -12.24
CA ALA A 87 -10.59 2.81 -11.46
C ALA A 87 -9.69 1.61 -11.76
N SER A 88 -8.38 1.85 -11.88
CA SER A 88 -7.36 0.83 -12.14
C SER A 88 -6.16 1.02 -11.23
N VAL A 89 -5.77 -0.02 -10.48
CA VAL A 89 -4.60 0.00 -9.59
C VAL A 89 -3.58 -1.04 -10.04
N THR A 90 -2.29 -0.68 -10.04
CA THR A 90 -1.17 -1.56 -10.41
C THR A 90 -0.29 -1.83 -9.18
N LEU A 91 -0.22 -3.10 -8.75
CA LEU A 91 0.35 -3.52 -7.47
C LEU A 91 0.93 -4.94 -7.51
N THR A 92 1.84 -5.26 -6.60
CA THR A 92 2.47 -6.59 -6.53
C THR A 92 1.47 -7.67 -6.12
N HIS A 93 1.82 -8.93 -6.36
CA HIS A 93 0.95 -10.07 -6.08
C HIS A 93 0.55 -10.18 -4.59
N GLU A 94 1.46 -9.80 -3.68
CA GLU A 94 1.25 -9.86 -2.23
C GLU A 94 0.57 -8.61 -1.65
N HIS A 95 0.27 -7.59 -2.47
CA HIS A 95 -0.36 -6.38 -1.96
C HIS A 95 -1.76 -6.67 -1.43
N HIS A 96 -2.08 -6.19 -0.23
CA HIS A 96 -3.37 -6.41 0.39
C HIS A 96 -4.40 -5.36 -0.06
N LEU A 97 -5.62 -5.81 -0.36
CA LEU A 97 -6.79 -4.99 -0.63
C LEU A 97 -7.92 -5.35 0.34
N PRO A 98 -8.62 -4.37 0.92
CA PRO A 98 -9.87 -4.61 1.61
C PRO A 98 -10.94 -5.15 0.65
N VAL A 99 -11.66 -6.17 1.11
CA VAL A 99 -12.76 -6.82 0.40
C VAL A 99 -13.94 -7.06 1.34
N GLY A 100 -15.08 -7.47 0.79
CA GLY A 100 -16.25 -7.88 1.56
C GLY A 100 -17.20 -6.73 1.91
N ALA A 101 -18.17 -7.02 2.79
CA ALA A 101 -19.34 -6.17 3.04
C ALA A 101 -19.05 -4.89 3.85
N ALA A 102 -17.94 -4.86 4.59
CA ALA A 102 -17.51 -3.71 5.37
C ALA A 102 -16.03 -3.43 5.09
N CYS A 103 -15.70 -2.16 4.89
CA CYS A 103 -14.31 -1.74 4.92
C CYS A 103 -13.86 -1.70 6.38
N CYS A 104 -12.62 -2.00 6.73
CA CYS A 104 -11.51 -2.53 5.95
C CYS A 104 -10.88 -3.70 6.73
N SER A 105 -11.74 -4.53 7.33
CA SER A 105 -11.35 -5.57 8.28
C SER A 105 -10.93 -6.88 7.63
N THR A 106 -11.43 -7.15 6.41
CA THR A 106 -11.11 -8.36 5.65
C THR A 106 -10.22 -7.98 4.49
N LEU A 107 -9.00 -8.53 4.48
CA LEU A 107 -8.01 -8.26 3.46
C LEU A 107 -7.76 -9.53 2.63
N LYS A 108 -7.56 -9.35 1.34
CA LYS A 108 -7.00 -10.37 0.44
C LYS A 108 -5.75 -9.83 -0.21
N LYS A 109 -4.80 -10.73 -0.50
CA LYS A 109 -3.70 -10.39 -1.39
C LYS A 109 -4.21 -10.19 -2.80
N ALA A 110 -3.56 -9.36 -3.58
CA ALA A 110 -3.96 -9.06 -4.95
C ALA A 110 -4.04 -10.31 -5.82
N LYS A 111 -3.14 -11.28 -5.61
CA LYS A 111 -3.18 -12.57 -6.30
C LYS A 111 -4.45 -13.40 -6.00
N GLU A 112 -5.07 -13.18 -4.84
CA GLU A 112 -6.28 -13.88 -4.37
C GLU A 112 -7.59 -13.18 -4.77
N VAL A 113 -7.54 -11.89 -5.12
CA VAL A 113 -8.71 -11.15 -5.62
C VAL A 113 -9.10 -11.67 -7.01
N SER A 114 -10.37 -12.01 -7.18
CA SER A 114 -10.92 -12.56 -8.43
C SER A 114 -11.71 -11.52 -9.22
N VAL A 115 -11.80 -11.71 -10.55
CA VAL A 115 -12.78 -10.96 -11.37
C VAL A 115 -14.18 -11.29 -10.88
N GLY A 116 -15.03 -10.28 -10.75
CA GLY A 116 -16.36 -10.36 -10.14
C GLY A 116 -16.39 -10.08 -8.64
N GLU A 117 -15.23 -9.97 -7.97
CA GLU A 117 -15.16 -9.65 -6.55
C GLU A 117 -15.25 -8.13 -6.30
N HIS A 118 -15.77 -7.75 -5.13
CA HIS A 118 -15.85 -6.36 -4.70
C HIS A 118 -14.58 -5.94 -3.94
N VAL A 119 -14.02 -4.81 -4.36
CA VAL A 119 -12.95 -4.08 -3.67
C VAL A 119 -13.45 -2.70 -3.26
N TRP A 120 -12.75 -2.08 -2.32
CA TRP A 120 -13.09 -0.76 -1.81
C TRP A 120 -12.36 0.36 -2.57
N PHE A 121 -13.08 1.42 -2.93
CA PHE A 121 -12.57 2.59 -3.62
C PHE A 121 -13.21 3.86 -3.05
N VAL A 122 -12.74 5.03 -3.51
CA VAL A 122 -13.32 6.32 -3.13
C VAL A 122 -14.23 6.84 -4.24
N GLU A 123 -15.50 7.06 -3.91
CA GLU A 123 -16.48 7.72 -4.77
C GLU A 123 -17.02 8.96 -4.06
N GLN A 124 -16.93 10.12 -4.70
CA GLN A 124 -17.47 11.39 -4.18
C GLN A 124 -17.06 11.69 -2.72
N GLY A 125 -15.81 11.36 -2.36
CA GLY A 125 -15.28 11.60 -1.01
C GLY A 125 -15.78 10.62 0.05
N LYS A 126 -16.26 9.44 -0.34
CA LYS A 126 -16.67 8.36 0.58
C LYS A 126 -16.14 7.02 0.10
N ALA A 127 -15.89 6.11 1.04
CA ALA A 127 -15.61 4.73 0.71
C ALA A 127 -16.86 4.07 0.11
N ALA A 128 -16.68 3.42 -1.03
CA ALA A 128 -17.69 2.67 -1.75
C ALA A 128 -17.07 1.36 -2.27
N THR A 129 -17.91 0.42 -2.70
CA THR A 129 -17.44 -0.82 -3.32
C THR A 129 -17.57 -0.76 -4.84
N THR A 130 -16.64 -1.41 -5.53
CA THR A 130 -16.66 -1.56 -6.98
C THR A 130 -16.23 -2.97 -7.35
N THR A 131 -16.74 -3.48 -8.47
CA THR A 131 -16.45 -4.85 -8.92
C THR A 131 -15.19 -4.88 -9.76
N VAL A 132 -14.28 -5.81 -9.49
CA VAL A 132 -13.13 -6.08 -10.37
C VAL A 132 -13.65 -6.68 -11.68
N VAL A 133 -13.41 -6.01 -12.80
CA VAL A 133 -13.84 -6.46 -14.13
C VAL A 133 -12.69 -7.06 -14.93
N THR A 134 -11.45 -6.67 -14.66
CA THR A 134 -10.27 -7.28 -15.27
C THR A 134 -9.13 -7.40 -14.26
N LYS A 135 -8.30 -8.42 -14.47
CA LYS A 135 -7.05 -8.65 -13.75
C LYS A 135 -6.02 -9.08 -14.78
N THR A 136 -5.01 -8.25 -15.00
CA THR A 136 -3.96 -8.48 -16.01
C THR A 136 -2.58 -8.37 -15.39
N VAL A 137 -1.61 -8.99 -16.04
CA VAL A 137 -0.19 -8.83 -15.71
C VAL A 137 0.36 -7.66 -16.53
N THR A 138 1.13 -6.78 -15.92
CA THR A 138 1.67 -5.57 -16.55
C THR A 138 3.11 -5.35 -16.11
N LYS A 139 3.95 -4.91 -17.05
CA LYS A 139 5.31 -4.45 -16.74
C LYS A 139 5.29 -2.98 -16.27
N ALA A 140 5.94 -2.69 -15.15
CA ALA A 140 6.06 -1.32 -14.65
C ALA A 140 7.37 -1.13 -13.86
N LYS A 141 7.75 0.14 -13.68
CA LYS A 141 8.97 0.53 -12.97
C LYS A 141 8.69 0.98 -11.54
N GLY A 142 9.67 0.69 -10.69
CA GLY A 142 9.76 1.08 -9.30
C GLY A 142 8.82 0.28 -8.40
N LEU A 143 9.25 0.06 -7.16
CA LEU A 143 8.44 -0.55 -6.11
C LEU A 143 8.33 0.42 -4.94
N TYR A 144 7.12 0.82 -4.58
CA TYR A 144 6.84 1.81 -3.53
C TYR A 144 5.79 1.30 -2.55
N SER A 145 6.07 1.35 -1.25
CA SER A 145 5.12 0.96 -0.20
C SER A 145 4.92 2.11 0.79
N PRO A 146 3.80 2.86 0.71
CA PRO A 146 3.51 3.96 1.61
C PRO A 146 3.02 3.42 2.96
N VAL A 147 3.85 3.51 4.00
CA VAL A 147 3.51 3.07 5.36
C VAL A 147 3.13 4.30 6.20
N LEU A 148 1.86 4.41 6.56
CA LEU A 148 1.32 5.56 7.28
C LEU A 148 1.48 5.40 8.79
N THR A 149 1.95 6.45 9.46
CA THR A 149 2.24 6.46 10.91
C THR A 149 1.04 6.13 11.81
N ASN A 150 -0.18 6.35 11.32
CA ASN A 150 -1.43 6.07 12.02
C ASN A 150 -2.05 4.71 11.67
N GLY A 151 -1.38 3.89 10.85
CA GLY A 151 -1.91 2.60 10.39
C GLY A 151 -3.18 2.73 9.55
N ALA A 152 -3.44 3.89 8.93
CA ALA A 152 -4.53 4.05 7.98
C ALA A 152 -4.23 3.31 6.66
N PHE A 153 -5.30 3.03 5.91
CA PHE A 153 -5.29 2.30 4.64
C PHE A 153 -5.03 3.27 3.48
N PRO A 154 -3.85 3.26 2.84
CA PRO A 154 -3.54 4.21 1.77
C PRO A 154 -4.53 4.12 0.61
N ILE A 155 -4.90 5.27 0.04
CA ILE A 155 -5.69 5.33 -1.19
C ILE A 155 -4.74 5.55 -2.37
N VAL A 156 -4.69 4.57 -3.28
CA VAL A 156 -3.80 4.58 -4.44
C VAL A 156 -4.63 4.28 -5.70
N ASP A 157 -4.48 5.13 -6.71
CA ASP A 157 -5.28 5.11 -7.94
C ASP A 157 -6.81 5.08 -7.68
N GLY A 158 -7.23 5.72 -6.58
CA GLY A 158 -8.62 5.75 -6.11
C GLY A 158 -9.09 4.50 -5.36
N ILE A 159 -8.27 3.44 -5.28
CA ILE A 159 -8.57 2.20 -4.57
C ILE A 159 -8.03 2.28 -3.13
N ILE A 160 -8.81 1.82 -2.15
CA ILE A 160 -8.36 1.69 -0.76
C ILE A 160 -7.52 0.42 -0.65
N THR A 161 -6.34 0.50 -0.04
CA THR A 161 -5.36 -0.59 0.02
C THR A 161 -4.79 -0.77 1.43
N SER A 162 -4.09 -1.87 1.67
CA SER A 162 -3.39 -2.12 2.92
C SER A 162 -1.93 -2.48 2.66
N PHE A 163 -1.01 -1.83 3.37
CA PHE A 163 0.42 -2.09 3.23
C PHE A 163 0.81 -3.48 3.78
N ASP A 164 0.00 -4.13 4.62
CA ASP A 164 0.28 -5.47 5.15
C ASP A 164 -1.02 -6.15 5.66
N SER A 165 -0.88 -7.29 6.37
CA SER A 165 -1.98 -7.97 7.05
C SER A 165 -2.62 -7.11 8.14
N ILE A 166 -3.88 -7.41 8.48
CA ILE A 166 -4.68 -6.60 9.39
C ILE A 166 -4.04 -6.51 10.79
N GLU A 167 -3.41 -7.58 11.27
CA GLU A 167 -2.75 -7.62 12.58
C GLU A 167 -1.59 -6.62 12.65
N LYS A 168 -0.81 -6.53 11.57
CA LYS A 168 0.33 -5.60 11.49
C LYS A 168 -0.14 -4.16 11.29
N VAL A 169 -1.18 -3.94 10.48
CA VAL A 169 -1.82 -2.62 10.37
C VAL A 169 -2.29 -2.13 11.74
N MET A 170 -2.92 -3.00 12.54
CA MET A 170 -3.35 -2.68 13.89
C MET A 170 -2.18 -2.41 14.84
N LEU A 171 -1.07 -3.16 14.72
CA LEU A 171 0.15 -2.88 15.46
C LEU A 171 0.73 -1.50 15.09
N ALA A 172 0.75 -1.15 13.80
CA ALA A 172 1.21 0.16 13.35
C ALA A 172 0.32 1.28 13.89
N LYS A 173 -1.01 1.10 13.82
CA LYS A 173 -1.99 2.07 14.34
C LYS A 173 -1.74 2.47 15.79
N TYR A 174 -1.37 1.50 16.65
CA TYR A 174 -1.18 1.77 18.08
C TYR A 174 0.27 2.05 18.50
N GLY A 175 1.26 1.64 17.70
CA GLY A 175 2.66 1.69 18.10
C GLY A 175 3.58 2.52 17.22
N LEU A 176 3.28 2.66 15.93
CA LEU A 176 4.26 3.14 14.96
C LEU A 176 4.65 4.60 15.18
N ALA A 177 3.70 5.49 15.42
CA ALA A 177 3.98 6.90 15.69
C ALA A 177 4.94 7.08 16.89
N SER A 178 4.67 6.38 17.99
CA SER A 178 5.51 6.41 19.19
C SER A 178 6.90 5.85 18.93
N LEU A 179 6.99 4.73 18.19
CA LEU A 179 8.26 4.10 17.86
C LEU A 179 9.12 5.00 16.95
N VAL A 180 8.51 5.63 15.95
CA VAL A 180 9.16 6.62 15.08
C VAL A 180 9.65 7.81 15.90
N ALA A 181 8.83 8.34 16.81
CA ALA A 181 9.23 9.46 17.65
C ALA A 181 10.42 9.10 18.56
N MET A 182 10.38 7.92 19.19
CA MET A 182 11.47 7.44 20.04
C MET A 182 12.76 7.24 19.24
N CYS A 183 12.71 6.57 18.08
CA CYS A 183 13.93 6.34 17.29
C CYS A 183 14.59 7.65 16.86
N LYS A 184 13.79 8.67 16.50
CA LYS A 184 14.29 9.98 16.11
C LYS A 184 14.96 10.69 17.30
N ALA A 185 14.36 10.57 18.48
CA ALA A 185 14.91 11.16 19.70
C ALA A 185 16.21 10.47 20.15
N SER A 186 16.32 9.15 19.98
CA SER A 186 17.52 8.38 20.38
C SER A 186 18.57 8.22 19.28
N GLY A 187 18.30 8.66 18.05
CA GLY A 187 19.19 8.45 16.91
C GLY A 187 19.30 6.99 16.46
N THR A 188 18.28 6.16 16.69
CA THR A 188 18.29 4.71 16.43
C THR A 188 17.34 4.28 15.31
N CYS A 189 16.93 5.20 14.43
CA CYS A 189 15.98 4.88 13.37
C CYS A 189 16.51 3.87 12.35
N ASP A 190 17.81 3.78 12.12
CA ASP A 190 18.36 2.75 11.22
C ASP A 190 18.23 1.35 11.83
N THR A 191 18.50 1.21 13.12
CA THR A 191 18.22 -0.04 13.85
C THR A 191 16.74 -0.40 13.82
N MET A 192 15.86 0.60 13.98
CA MET A 192 14.42 0.39 13.82
C MET A 192 14.07 -0.12 12.42
N ARG A 193 14.62 0.49 11.36
CA ARG A 193 14.38 0.02 9.99
C ARG A 193 14.81 -1.43 9.81
N ASP A 194 15.98 -1.81 10.32
CA ASP A 194 16.49 -3.18 10.21
C ASP A 194 15.62 -4.21 10.93
N LEU A 195 14.98 -3.85 12.05
CA LEU A 195 14.03 -4.72 12.75
C LEU A 195 12.72 -4.98 11.97
N PHE A 196 12.47 -4.14 10.97
CA PHE A 196 11.30 -4.20 10.13
C PHE A 196 11.66 -4.72 8.73
N LYS A 197 12.91 -5.01 8.40
CA LYS A 197 13.23 -5.74 7.18
C LYS A 197 12.81 -7.21 7.29
#